data_AF-F9XED5-F1
#
_entry.id   AF-F9XED5-F1
#
_cell.length_a   1.000
_cell.length_b   1.000
_cell.length_c   1.000
_cell.angle_alpha   90.00
_cell.angle_beta   90.00
_cell.angle_gamma   90.00
#
_symmetry.space_group_name_H-M   'P 1'
#
loop_
_entity.id
_entity.type
_entity.pdbx_description
1 polymer ?
#
loop_
_entity_poly.entity_id
_entity_poly.type
_entity_poly.pdbx_seq_one_letter_code
_entity_poly.pdbx_strand_id
1 'polypeptide(L)'
;MNSTNGSSGGNDITQQPPLNLRPYHHLAFSNGFVYAPDTVEPFSPVSSPNVACFLSGVRTGSPSQQPDTGEIGDGPAPDSDSAFWFNLYSMYLGCDSPGPDPCIFEVTGLQWDAKAANETTKFAQNFTIPACPGFKDCKLNQVVLNETGMGLSGLEIQAVSAGKPRMWFMDDVQMAWNDTSCEAGLKRQRSR
;
A
#
# COMPACT_ATOMS: atom_id res chain seq x y z
N MET A 1 10.51 45.63 2.52
CA MET A 1 9.16 45.40 1.96
C MET A 1 9.02 43.90 1.74
N ASN A 2 8.06 43.31 2.46
CA ASN A 2 7.77 41.87 2.46
C ASN A 2 7.38 41.38 1.06
N SER A 3 7.90 40.21 0.69
CA SER A 3 7.15 39.29 -0.17
C SER A 3 7.10 37.93 0.53
N THR A 4 5.98 37.70 1.21
CA THR A 4 5.55 36.40 1.71
C THR A 4 5.20 35.52 0.51
N ASN A 5 6.07 34.56 0.18
CA ASN A 5 5.73 33.49 -0.76
C ASN A 5 4.80 32.49 -0.06
N GLY A 6 3.57 32.41 -0.58
CA GLY A 6 2.52 31.52 -0.10
C GLY A 6 2.92 30.05 -0.25
N SER A 7 2.67 29.30 0.81
CA SER A 7 2.57 27.84 0.79
C SER A 7 1.31 27.47 0.00
N SER A 8 1.48 26.90 -1.20
CA SER A 8 0.40 26.19 -1.89
C SER A 8 0.56 24.69 -1.59
N GLY A 9 -0.13 24.21 -0.56
CA GLY A 9 -0.36 22.77 -0.35
C GLY A 9 -1.36 22.27 -1.40
N GLY A 10 -0.87 21.91 -2.58
CA GLY A 10 -1.69 21.52 -3.72
C GLY A 10 -1.50 20.06 -4.13
N ASN A 11 -2.53 19.26 -3.93
CA ASN A 11 -3.15 18.23 -4.80
C ASN A 11 -2.33 17.68 -5.98
N ASP A 12 -1.12 17.19 -5.73
CA ASP A 12 -0.23 16.69 -6.76
C ASP A 12 -0.24 15.15 -6.78
N ILE A 13 -0.89 14.58 -7.79
CA ILE A 13 -0.90 13.13 -8.11
C ILE A 13 0.51 12.58 -8.41
N THR A 14 1.52 13.46 -8.58
CA THR A 14 2.92 13.05 -8.70
C THR A 14 3.62 12.89 -7.35
N GLN A 15 2.94 13.23 -6.25
CA GLN A 15 3.40 12.87 -4.92
C GLN A 15 3.05 11.39 -4.70
N GLN A 16 4.07 10.53 -4.79
CA GLN A 16 4.04 9.28 -4.04
C GLN A 16 3.65 9.64 -2.61
N PRO A 17 2.74 8.90 -1.96
CA PRO A 17 2.27 9.22 -0.63
C PRO A 17 3.43 9.70 0.28
N PRO A 18 3.56 10.98 0.71
CA PRO A 18 4.45 11.29 1.81
C PRO A 18 3.90 10.63 3.06
N LEU A 19 4.33 9.40 3.34
CA LEU A 19 4.09 8.74 4.61
C LEU A 19 5.11 9.30 5.61
N ASN A 20 4.90 10.53 6.05
CA ASN A 20 5.74 11.21 7.05
C ASN A 20 5.66 10.55 8.46
N LEU A 21 5.28 9.27 8.54
CA LEU A 21 5.13 8.47 9.74
C LEU A 21 6.25 7.42 9.78
N ARG A 22 7.00 7.43 10.89
CA ARG A 22 8.14 6.53 11.17
C ARG A 22 7.59 5.11 11.41
N PRO A 23 7.51 4.26 10.37
CA PRO A 23 8.61 3.34 9.98
C PRO A 23 9.14 3.51 8.54
N TYR A 24 8.65 4.50 7.78
CA TYR A 24 8.72 4.54 6.31
C TYR A 24 10.11 4.57 5.63
N HIS A 25 11.20 4.93 6.31
CA HIS A 25 12.54 4.93 5.67
C HIS A 25 13.03 3.55 5.24
N HIS A 26 12.34 2.49 5.66
CA HIS A 26 12.70 1.12 5.35
C HIS A 26 11.52 0.34 4.78
N LEU A 27 10.60 1.02 4.12
CA LEU A 27 9.62 0.38 3.26
C LEU A 27 9.80 0.87 1.83
N ALA A 28 9.65 -0.02 0.87
CA ALA A 28 9.66 0.28 -0.55
C ALA A 28 8.25 0.12 -1.11
N PHE A 29 7.89 0.94 -2.09
CA PHE A 29 6.58 0.91 -2.75
C PHE A 29 6.79 0.83 -4.24
N SER A 30 6.05 -0.07 -4.91
CA SER A 30 6.16 -0.18 -6.36
C SER A 30 5.62 1.06 -7.10
N ASN A 31 5.99 1.18 -8.37
CA ASN A 31 5.46 2.23 -9.23
C ASN A 31 3.94 2.07 -9.38
N GLY A 32 3.19 3.12 -9.03
CA GLY A 32 1.73 3.15 -9.12
C GLY A 32 1.05 3.70 -7.87
N PHE A 33 1.75 3.73 -6.73
CA PHE A 33 1.26 4.39 -5.52
C PHE A 33 1.29 5.92 -5.63
N VAL A 34 0.15 6.56 -5.33
CA VAL A 34 -0.06 8.01 -5.28
C VAL A 34 -0.98 8.34 -4.10
N TYR A 35 -1.07 9.60 -3.69
CA TYR A 35 -2.25 10.04 -2.92
C TYR A 35 -3.42 10.35 -3.86
N ALA A 36 -4.60 9.90 -3.48
CA ALA A 36 -5.83 10.25 -4.18
C ALA A 36 -6.09 11.76 -4.00
N PRO A 37 -6.35 12.53 -5.07
CA PRO A 37 -6.64 13.95 -4.91
C PRO A 37 -7.99 14.17 -4.22
N ASP A 38 -8.06 15.07 -3.23
CA ASP A 38 -9.29 15.39 -2.46
C ASP A 38 -10.53 15.64 -3.33
N THR A 39 -10.35 16.20 -4.52
CA THR A 39 -11.47 16.55 -5.42
C THR A 39 -11.98 15.37 -6.25
N VAL A 40 -11.26 14.25 -6.28
CA VAL A 40 -11.52 13.10 -7.15
C VAL A 40 -11.63 11.79 -6.35
N GLU A 41 -11.16 11.77 -5.09
CA GLU A 41 -11.24 10.58 -4.24
C GLU A 41 -12.71 10.25 -3.85
N PRO A 42 -13.21 9.04 -4.13
CA PRO A 42 -14.57 8.66 -3.74
C PRO A 42 -14.65 8.17 -2.28
N PHE A 43 -13.48 7.95 -1.64
CA PHE A 43 -13.35 7.43 -0.29
C PHE A 43 -12.90 8.53 0.65
N SER A 44 -13.58 8.68 1.79
CA SER A 44 -13.09 9.56 2.85
C SER A 44 -11.90 8.91 3.58
N PRO A 45 -10.85 9.68 3.94
CA PRO A 45 -9.75 9.19 4.76
C PRO A 45 -10.23 8.63 6.10
N VAL A 46 -9.76 7.43 6.43
CA VAL A 46 -9.84 6.85 7.78
C VAL A 46 -8.80 7.54 8.68
N SER A 47 -7.59 7.76 8.16
CA SER A 47 -6.54 8.53 8.81
C SER A 47 -6.27 9.82 8.04
N SER A 48 -6.98 10.90 8.40
CA SER A 48 -6.86 12.20 7.73
C SER A 48 -5.39 12.68 7.62
N PRO A 49 -5.02 13.37 6.52
CA PRO A 49 -5.91 13.94 5.50
C PRO A 49 -6.02 13.18 4.18
N ASN A 50 -5.19 12.17 3.91
CA ASN A 50 -5.06 11.62 2.57
C ASN A 50 -5.40 10.12 2.51
N VAL A 51 -5.93 9.65 1.39
CA VAL A 51 -6.04 8.23 1.07
C VAL A 51 -4.97 7.83 0.06
N ALA A 52 -4.24 6.73 0.31
CA ALA A 52 -3.31 6.19 -0.68
C ALA A 52 -4.10 5.46 -1.79
N CYS A 53 -3.61 5.55 -3.02
CA CYS A 53 -4.22 4.94 -4.19
C CYS A 53 -3.14 4.23 -5.01
N PHE A 54 -3.50 3.09 -5.58
CA PHE A 54 -2.68 2.38 -6.55
C PHE A 54 -3.36 2.40 -7.93
N LEU A 55 -2.66 2.97 -8.92
CA LEU A 55 -3.14 3.20 -10.27
C LEU A 55 -3.08 1.95 -11.16
N SER A 56 -3.74 0.87 -10.74
CA SER A 56 -3.88 -0.37 -11.53
C SER A 56 -4.80 -0.16 -12.74
N GLY A 57 -4.50 -0.82 -13.86
CA GLY A 57 -5.29 -0.75 -15.09
C GLY A 57 -5.26 0.60 -15.84
N VAL A 58 -4.52 1.61 -15.34
CA VAL A 58 -4.35 2.90 -16.01
C VAL A 58 -3.25 2.78 -17.07
N ARG A 59 -3.64 2.76 -18.35
CA ARG A 59 -2.68 2.80 -19.46
C ARG A 59 -2.40 4.26 -19.80
N THR A 60 -1.44 4.88 -19.12
CA THR A 60 -0.84 6.11 -19.64
C THR A 60 -0.13 5.75 -20.95
N GLY A 61 -0.19 6.60 -21.99
CA GLY A 61 0.21 6.28 -23.37
C GLY A 61 1.68 5.89 -23.62
N SER A 62 2.44 5.53 -22.59
CA SER A 62 3.76 4.90 -22.67
C SER A 62 3.63 3.36 -22.67
N PRO A 63 4.39 2.61 -23.48
CA PRO A 63 4.35 1.14 -23.52
C PRO A 63 4.78 0.42 -22.25
N SER A 64 5.30 1.15 -21.24
CA SER A 64 5.55 0.57 -19.92
C SER A 64 4.19 0.31 -19.25
N GLN A 65 3.69 -0.92 -19.38
CA GLN A 65 2.52 -1.41 -18.66
C GLN A 65 2.70 -1.10 -17.18
N GLN A 66 1.83 -0.25 -16.63
CA GLN A 66 1.71 -0.12 -15.18
C GLN A 66 1.35 -1.50 -14.62
N PRO A 67 2.05 -1.99 -13.58
CA PRO A 67 1.73 -3.29 -13.01
C PRO A 67 0.31 -3.27 -12.44
N ASP A 68 -0.43 -4.36 -12.65
CA ASP A 68 -1.79 -4.49 -12.10
C ASP A 68 -1.79 -4.74 -10.58
N THR A 69 -0.62 -5.11 -10.05
CA THR A 69 -0.34 -5.45 -8.65
C THR A 69 0.57 -4.39 -8.02
N GLY A 70 0.17 -3.87 -6.87
CA GLY A 70 0.99 -3.00 -6.04
C GLY A 70 1.82 -3.81 -5.04
N GLU A 71 3.02 -3.35 -4.74
CA GLU A 71 3.97 -4.03 -3.85
C GLU A 71 4.45 -3.10 -2.75
N ILE A 72 4.53 -3.63 -1.54
CA ILE A 72 5.13 -2.99 -0.36
C ILE A 72 6.21 -3.93 0.18
N GLY A 73 7.48 -3.53 0.06
CA GLY A 73 8.64 -4.31 0.48
C GLY A 73 9.35 -3.73 1.70
N ASP A 74 10.32 -4.47 2.25
CA ASP A 74 11.16 -4.12 3.41
C ASP A 74 12.30 -3.12 3.14
N GLY A 75 12.18 -2.36 2.03
CA GLY A 75 12.97 -1.16 1.75
C GLY A 75 14.25 -1.43 0.94
N PRO A 76 15.25 -0.54 1.00
CA PRO A 76 16.51 -0.71 0.25
C PRO A 76 17.48 -1.73 0.90
N ALA A 77 17.12 -2.27 2.07
CA ALA A 77 17.88 -3.34 2.69
C ALA A 77 17.69 -4.63 1.86
N PRO A 78 18.65 -5.56 1.87
CA PRO A 78 18.43 -6.86 1.23
C PRO A 78 17.30 -7.61 1.94
N ASP A 79 16.35 -8.18 1.20
CA ASP A 79 15.19 -8.93 1.73
C ASP A 79 15.60 -10.06 2.70
N SER A 80 16.83 -10.55 2.58
CA SER A 80 17.43 -11.53 3.51
C SER A 80 17.62 -11.02 4.94
N ASP A 81 17.52 -9.72 5.17
CA ASP A 81 17.80 -9.08 6.45
C ASP A 81 16.52 -8.95 7.28
N SER A 82 16.26 -9.98 8.09
CA SER A 82 15.06 -10.03 8.96
C SER A 82 14.89 -8.86 9.93
N ALA A 83 15.92 -8.04 10.13
CA ALA A 83 15.79 -6.76 10.83
C ALA A 83 14.89 -5.77 10.08
N PHE A 84 14.51 -5.98 8.83
CA PHE A 84 13.56 -5.10 8.11
C PHE A 84 12.22 -5.77 7.82
N TRP A 85 12.04 -7.03 8.22
CA TRP A 85 10.74 -7.68 8.08
C TRP A 85 9.70 -7.05 9.01
N PHE A 86 8.45 -7.08 8.56
CA PHE A 86 7.33 -6.45 9.24
C PHE A 86 6.18 -7.44 9.48
N ASN A 87 5.35 -7.10 10.45
CA ASN A 87 4.07 -7.71 10.73
C ASN A 87 2.98 -6.79 10.19
N LEU A 88 1.98 -7.38 9.53
CA LEU A 88 0.81 -6.71 8.99
C LEU A 88 -0.45 -7.20 9.70
N TYR A 89 -1.07 -6.33 10.49
CA TYR A 89 -2.21 -6.68 11.32
C TYR A 89 -3.54 -6.42 10.59
N SER A 90 -3.68 -5.22 10.04
CA SER A 90 -4.88 -4.80 9.29
C SER A 90 -4.58 -3.63 8.37
N MET A 91 -5.49 -3.38 7.45
CA MET A 91 -5.52 -2.17 6.61
C MET A 91 -6.95 -1.88 6.19
N TYR A 92 -7.23 -0.65 5.78
CA TYR A 92 -8.53 -0.30 5.20
C TYR A 92 -8.42 -0.27 3.68
N LEU A 93 -9.35 -0.94 2.99
CA LEU A 93 -9.33 -1.10 1.53
C LEU A 93 -10.63 -0.64 0.88
N GLY A 94 -10.51 -0.08 -0.32
CA GLY A 94 -11.61 0.27 -1.20
C GLY A 94 -11.15 0.23 -2.64
N CYS A 95 -12.06 0.06 -3.59
CA CYS A 95 -11.71 0.00 -5.00
C CYS A 95 -12.60 0.90 -5.85
N ASP A 96 -12.10 1.31 -7.00
CA ASP A 96 -12.91 1.86 -8.07
C ASP A 96 -13.73 0.71 -8.68
N SER A 97 -14.93 0.42 -8.17
CA SER A 97 -15.92 -0.44 -8.83
C SER A 97 -17.27 0.25 -8.83
N PRO A 98 -17.84 0.65 -9.99
CA PRO A 98 -19.14 1.33 -10.06
C PRO A 98 -20.32 0.39 -9.74
N GLY A 99 -20.05 -0.90 -9.52
CA GLY A 99 -21.05 -1.92 -9.29
C GLY A 99 -21.64 -2.50 -10.59
N PRO A 100 -22.47 -3.55 -10.48
CA PRO A 100 -22.91 -4.19 -9.25
C PRO A 100 -21.88 -5.13 -8.61
N ASP A 101 -20.83 -5.50 -9.34
CA ASP A 101 -19.85 -6.49 -8.88
C ASP A 101 -18.96 -5.95 -7.75
N PRO A 102 -18.74 -6.74 -6.67
CA PRO A 102 -17.80 -6.38 -5.62
C PRO A 102 -16.37 -6.42 -6.15
N CYS A 103 -15.44 -5.84 -5.39
CA CYS A 103 -14.03 -6.06 -5.62
C CYS A 103 -13.51 -7.22 -4.79
N ILE A 104 -12.75 -8.07 -5.46
CA ILE A 104 -11.92 -9.08 -4.82
C ILE A 104 -10.52 -8.50 -4.73
N PHE A 105 -10.04 -8.30 -3.51
CA PHE A 105 -8.63 -8.01 -3.26
C PHE A 105 -7.88 -9.31 -3.11
N GLU A 106 -6.84 -9.51 -3.91
CA GLU A 106 -5.91 -10.61 -3.83
C GLU A 106 -4.66 -10.10 -3.11
N VAL A 107 -4.45 -10.56 -1.88
CA VAL A 107 -3.36 -10.11 -1.02
C VAL A 107 -2.40 -11.27 -0.79
N THR A 108 -1.16 -11.10 -1.20
CA THR A 108 -0.10 -12.11 -1.08
C THR A 108 1.00 -11.57 -0.17
N GLY A 109 1.27 -12.28 0.93
CA GLY A 109 2.43 -11.99 1.77
C GLY A 109 3.64 -12.77 1.31
N LEU A 110 4.78 -12.09 1.21
CA LEU A 110 6.05 -12.67 0.82
C LEU A 110 6.99 -12.76 2.03
N GLN A 111 7.82 -13.79 2.03
CA GLN A 111 8.90 -13.96 2.98
C GLN A 111 10.14 -14.49 2.26
N TRP A 112 11.28 -13.88 2.54
CA TRP A 112 12.58 -14.38 2.07
C TRP A 112 12.85 -15.82 2.49
N ASP A 113 13.15 -16.68 1.52
CA ASP A 113 13.64 -18.04 1.72
C ASP A 113 15.14 -18.12 1.38
N ALA A 114 15.96 -18.37 2.41
CA ALA A 114 17.40 -18.52 2.25
C ALA A 114 17.81 -19.69 1.35
N LYS A 115 16.97 -20.73 1.20
CA LYS A 115 17.25 -21.86 0.29
C LYS A 115 17.01 -21.49 -1.16
N ALA A 116 15.93 -20.77 -1.43
CA ALA A 116 15.62 -20.26 -2.76
C ALA A 116 16.48 -19.04 -3.15
N ALA A 117 17.10 -18.39 -2.15
CA ALA A 117 17.75 -17.10 -2.28
C ALA A 117 16.83 -16.06 -2.96
N ASN A 118 15.55 -16.11 -2.58
CA ASN A 118 14.51 -15.25 -3.12
C ASN A 118 13.32 -15.16 -2.15
N GLU A 119 12.47 -14.17 -2.34
CA GLU A 119 11.16 -14.13 -1.70
C GLU A 119 10.24 -15.25 -2.23
N THR A 120 9.45 -15.81 -1.32
CA THR A 120 8.48 -16.86 -1.62
C THR A 120 7.13 -16.52 -0.98
N THR A 121 6.05 -16.99 -1.58
CA THR A 121 4.71 -16.81 -1.04
C THR A 121 4.59 -17.47 0.33
N LYS A 122 4.39 -16.66 1.36
CA LYS A 122 4.05 -17.09 2.71
C LYS A 122 2.56 -17.37 2.85
N PHE A 123 1.74 -16.47 2.29
CA PHE A 123 0.28 -16.65 2.25
C PHE A 123 -0.30 -15.95 1.02
N ALA A 124 -1.48 -16.39 0.60
CA ALA A 124 -2.34 -15.68 -0.34
C ALA A 124 -3.77 -15.71 0.20
N GLN A 125 -4.41 -14.55 0.30
CA GLN A 125 -5.75 -14.39 0.87
C GLN A 125 -6.57 -13.39 0.07
N ASN A 126 -7.85 -13.74 -0.14
CA ASN A 126 -8.79 -12.89 -0.83
C ASN A 126 -9.71 -12.16 0.15
N PHE A 127 -9.97 -10.88 -0.11
CA PHE A 127 -10.94 -10.07 0.62
C PHE A 127 -12.01 -9.51 -0.33
N THR A 128 -13.27 -9.76 0.00
CA THR A 128 -14.40 -9.23 -0.78
C THR A 128 -14.84 -7.89 -0.20
N ILE A 129 -14.66 -6.83 -0.98
CA ILE A 129 -15.00 -5.46 -0.62
C ILE A 129 -16.21 -5.01 -1.47
N PRO A 130 -17.24 -4.39 -0.85
CA PRO A 130 -18.39 -3.90 -1.59
C PRO A 130 -18.00 -2.94 -2.72
N ALA A 131 -18.81 -2.92 -3.79
CA ALA A 131 -18.70 -1.90 -4.83
C ALA A 131 -18.94 -0.49 -4.27
N CYS A 132 -18.57 0.52 -5.07
CA CYS A 132 -18.73 1.93 -4.80
C CYS A 132 -19.62 2.58 -5.89
N PRO A 133 -20.95 2.37 -5.85
CA PRO A 133 -21.85 2.86 -6.89
C PRO A 133 -21.79 4.38 -7.03
N GLY A 134 -21.56 4.85 -8.26
CA GLY A 134 -21.53 6.28 -8.57
C GLY A 134 -20.36 7.04 -7.95
N PHE A 135 -19.34 6.35 -7.41
CA PHE A 135 -18.14 6.96 -6.83
C PHE A 135 -18.42 8.02 -5.77
N LYS A 136 -19.45 7.79 -4.96
CA LYS A 136 -19.96 8.80 -4.03
C LYS A 136 -20.07 8.23 -2.63
N ASP A 137 -19.54 8.97 -1.65
CA ASP A 137 -19.63 8.69 -0.21
C ASP A 137 -19.20 7.25 0.15
N CYS A 138 -18.17 6.74 -0.54
CA CYS A 138 -17.71 5.37 -0.36
C CYS A 138 -16.86 5.23 0.91
N LYS A 139 -16.93 4.06 1.53
CA LYS A 139 -16.20 3.76 2.76
C LYS A 139 -15.13 2.72 2.50
N LEU A 140 -13.93 2.97 3.01
CA LEU A 140 -12.92 1.93 3.10
C LEU A 140 -13.37 0.88 4.13
N ASN A 141 -13.03 -0.37 3.88
CA ASN A 141 -13.41 -1.50 4.72
C ASN A 141 -12.15 -2.10 5.33
N GLN A 142 -12.17 -2.29 6.65
CA GLN A 142 -11.04 -2.91 7.33
C GLN A 142 -10.94 -4.38 6.94
N VAL A 143 -9.75 -4.80 6.53
CA VAL A 143 -9.36 -6.19 6.38
C VAL A 143 -8.32 -6.53 7.45
N VAL A 144 -8.41 -7.73 7.98
CA VAL A 144 -7.59 -8.18 9.11
C VAL A 144 -6.85 -9.45 8.72
N LEU A 145 -5.54 -9.46 8.92
CA LEU A 145 -4.66 -10.59 8.62
C LEU A 145 -4.16 -11.31 9.87
N ASN A 146 -4.03 -10.60 11.00
CA ASN A 146 -3.56 -11.14 12.29
C ASN A 146 -2.33 -12.06 12.12
N GLU A 147 -2.41 -13.32 12.57
CA GLU A 147 -1.31 -14.28 12.60
C GLU A 147 -0.73 -14.60 11.21
N THR A 148 -1.54 -14.50 10.16
CA THR A 148 -1.13 -14.79 8.78
C THR A 148 -0.12 -13.75 8.27
N GLY A 149 -0.25 -12.50 8.72
CA GLY A 149 0.55 -11.36 8.27
C GLY A 149 1.89 -11.17 8.98
N MET A 150 2.42 -12.17 9.68
CA MET A 150 3.62 -12.02 10.52
C MET A 150 4.91 -12.26 9.74
N GLY A 151 5.96 -11.49 10.00
CA GLY A 151 7.32 -11.69 9.47
C GLY A 151 7.37 -11.71 7.94
N LEU A 152 6.88 -10.66 7.32
CA LEU A 152 6.88 -10.44 5.88
C LEU A 152 8.10 -9.62 5.48
N SER A 153 8.72 -9.99 4.36
CA SER A 153 9.68 -9.13 3.64
C SER A 153 9.01 -8.34 2.52
N GLY A 154 7.86 -8.82 2.03
CA GLY A 154 7.09 -8.17 0.99
C GLY A 154 5.59 -8.43 1.09
N LEU A 155 4.82 -7.59 0.41
CA LEU A 155 3.37 -7.66 0.33
C LEU A 155 2.94 -7.24 -1.07
N GLU A 156 2.19 -8.10 -1.74
CA GLU A 156 1.57 -7.82 -3.04
C GLU A 156 0.06 -7.67 -2.87
N ILE A 157 -0.52 -6.67 -3.52
CA ILE A 157 -1.96 -6.38 -3.48
C ILE A 157 -2.46 -6.08 -4.88
N GLN A 158 -3.51 -6.79 -5.29
CA GLN A 158 -4.28 -6.50 -6.49
C GLN A 158 -5.76 -6.41 -6.16
N ALA A 159 -6.52 -5.57 -6.88
CA ALA A 159 -7.97 -5.55 -6.82
C ALA A 159 -8.57 -5.92 -8.18
N VAL A 160 -9.56 -6.80 -8.16
CA VAL A 160 -10.26 -7.29 -9.35
C VAL A 160 -11.77 -7.12 -9.18
N SER A 161 -12.43 -6.53 -10.17
CA SER A 161 -13.90 -6.47 -10.25
C SER A 161 -14.34 -6.90 -11.65
N ALA A 162 -15.34 -7.78 -11.73
CA ALA A 162 -15.82 -8.36 -12.98
C ALA A 162 -14.69 -8.93 -13.87
N GLY A 163 -13.69 -9.56 -13.25
CA GLY A 163 -12.53 -10.16 -13.94
C GLY A 163 -11.52 -9.16 -14.51
N LYS A 164 -11.56 -7.88 -14.13
CA LYS A 164 -10.63 -6.85 -14.58
C LYS A 164 -9.88 -6.22 -13.40
N PRO A 165 -8.57 -5.97 -13.53
CA PRO A 165 -7.83 -5.17 -12.57
C PRO A 165 -8.49 -3.80 -12.38
N ARG A 166 -8.52 -3.32 -11.14
CA ARG A 166 -9.13 -2.04 -10.76
C ARG A 166 -8.13 -1.23 -9.96
N MET A 167 -8.18 0.08 -10.18
CA MET A 167 -7.61 1.04 -9.24
C MET A 167 -8.16 0.78 -7.85
N TRP A 168 -7.31 0.86 -6.85
CA TRP A 168 -7.68 0.61 -5.47
C TRP A 168 -7.04 1.60 -4.51
N PHE A 169 -7.64 1.68 -3.33
CA PHE A 169 -7.41 2.66 -2.30
C PHE A 169 -7.08 1.95 -1.00
N MET A 170 -6.18 2.53 -0.23
CA MET A 170 -5.73 2.00 1.04
C MET A 170 -5.49 3.13 2.04
N ASP A 171 -5.81 2.88 3.30
CA ASP A 171 -5.53 3.78 4.40
C ASP A 171 -5.31 3.00 5.70
N ASP A 172 -4.74 3.68 6.70
CA ASP A 172 -4.55 3.22 8.08
C ASP A 172 -3.98 1.78 8.17
N VAL A 173 -2.82 1.58 7.54
CA VAL A 173 -2.12 0.29 7.56
C VAL A 173 -1.49 0.06 8.93
N GLN A 174 -2.07 -0.87 9.67
CA GLN A 174 -1.61 -1.28 10.99
C GLN A 174 -0.49 -2.31 10.83
N MET A 175 0.74 -1.86 11.03
CA MET A 175 1.94 -2.69 10.90
C MET A 175 2.96 -2.38 11.99
N ALA A 176 3.86 -3.32 12.23
CA ALA A 176 5.00 -3.14 13.13
C ALA A 176 6.21 -3.92 12.62
N TRP A 177 7.39 -3.55 13.07
CA TRP A 177 8.57 -4.37 12.83
C TRP A 177 8.44 -5.74 13.50
N ASN A 178 8.79 -6.80 12.78
CA ASN A 178 8.71 -8.16 13.30
C ASN A 178 9.79 -8.43 14.36
N ASP A 179 11.05 -8.07 14.06
CA ASP A 179 12.13 -8.12 15.03
C ASP A 179 12.14 -6.85 15.90
N THR A 180 11.82 -7.01 17.18
CA THR A 180 11.73 -5.94 18.18
C THR A 180 12.97 -5.85 19.08
N SER A 181 14.04 -6.59 18.75
CA SER A 181 15.31 -6.53 19.47
C SER A 181 16.00 -5.16 19.38
N CYS A 182 16.86 -4.88 20.36
CA CYS A 182 17.67 -3.66 20.38
C CYS A 182 18.62 -3.61 19.18
N GLU A 183 19.18 -4.76 18.82
CA GLU A 183 20.10 -4.96 17.71
C GLU A 183 19.44 -4.60 16.38
N ALA A 184 18.23 -5.12 16.12
CA ALA A 184 17.45 -4.76 14.94
C ALA A 184 17.08 -3.27 14.92
N GLY A 185 16.70 -2.71 16.07
CA GLY A 185 16.41 -1.28 16.22
C GLY A 185 17.62 -0.39 15.87
N LEU A 186 18.80 -0.73 16.38
CA LEU A 186 20.06 -0.04 16.06
C LEU A 186 20.43 -0.17 14.59
N LYS A 187 20.16 -1.34 13.98
CA LYS A 187 20.42 -1.56 12.55
C LYS A 187 19.57 -0.65 11.68
N ARG A 188 18.26 -0.58 11.94
CA ARG A 188 17.33 0.36 11.28
C ARG A 188 17.73 1.82 11.51
N GLN A 189 18.17 2.17 12.72
CA GLN A 189 18.59 3.54 13.01
C GLN A 189 19.83 3.96 12.21
N ARG A 190 20.77 3.04 11.98
CA ARG A 190 22.01 3.28 11.22
C ARG A 190 21.84 3.22 9.71
N SER A 191 20.74 2.65 9.20
CA SER A 191 20.43 2.56 7.77
C SER A 191 19.60 3.74 7.25
N ARG A 192 19.56 4.84 8.01
CA ARG A 192 18.90 6.09 7.63
C ARG A 192 19.86 7.08 6.97
#